data_AF-A0A8J5JKW9-F1
#
_entry.id   AF-A0A8J5JKW9-F1
#
_cell.length_a   1.000
_cell.length_b   1.000
_cell.length_c   1.000
_cell.angle_alpha   90.00
_cell.angle_beta   90.00
_cell.angle_gamma   90.00
#
_symmetry.space_group_name_H-M   'P 1'
#
loop_
_entity.id
_entity.type
_entity.pdbx_description
1 polymer ?
#
loop_
_entity_poly.entity_id
_entity_poly.type
_entity_poly.pdbx_seq_one_letter_code
_entity_poly.pdbx_strand_id
1 'polypeptide(L)'
;MRLLVLVLCNSHYKVTVEPAQSQLLRVLELPPSPQWSYDDVKSWSKVAPQCLGSKQSPVDFTKVKEFTPAPFVFTNYGLIDTMLENNGHSLNVKLFPDPSNRPAVSGGGLPGTYLLDAFHFHWGTTRDKGSEHLLHGCSFSGEMHFVHVKEEYGTVQEALKHPDGLAVIGVWLEESRFEPEVSSFSQDLISQGDCYFRPVGHGTNPRCNYTPQDHQTATQHWFTYLARMTTLPDDTVTPINLRQLLPFDPSIFYRYNGSLTTPPCTENVMWTVFRRPLLVSPFFFSSLRQLPAKNHNKEKLGHPTNTIGAEYHMVDYEDHLLSGHKYITNNFRPVQPLGDREVLFSYGQKEGNKINSQPGGGGLGVRWAQEISFVMKLTDSRSGPGIVYSQRLTIAVFW
;
A
#
# COMPACT_ATOMS: atom_id res chain seq x y z
N MET A 1 8.93 23.68 -36.39
CA MET A 1 9.10 24.99 -35.76
C MET A 1 7.73 25.63 -35.64
N ARG A 2 7.13 25.61 -34.44
CA ARG A 2 7.12 26.66 -33.40
C ARG A 2 6.21 27.84 -33.79
N LEU A 3 5.04 27.94 -33.15
CA LEU A 3 4.19 29.13 -33.25
C LEU A 3 3.96 29.71 -31.85
N LEU A 4 4.66 30.81 -31.60
CA LEU A 4 4.36 31.81 -30.59
C LEU A 4 3.27 32.72 -31.20
N VAL A 5 2.19 32.99 -30.49
CA VAL A 5 1.25 34.06 -30.91
C VAL A 5 1.09 35.06 -29.76
N LEU A 6 1.77 36.20 -29.95
CA LEU A 6 1.44 37.47 -29.30
C LEU A 6 0.04 37.89 -29.72
N VAL A 7 -0.78 38.36 -28.77
CA VAL A 7 -1.98 39.14 -29.09
C VAL A 7 -1.69 40.60 -28.78
N LEU A 8 -1.49 41.35 -29.87
CA LEU A 8 -1.48 42.81 -29.91
C LEU A 8 -2.91 43.34 -29.75
N CYS A 9 -3.00 44.47 -29.08
CA CYS A 9 -4.18 45.31 -28.97
C CYS A 9 -4.50 45.97 -30.33
N ASN A 10 -5.72 45.78 -30.87
CA ASN A 10 -6.53 46.85 -31.48
C ASN A 10 -7.92 46.36 -31.91
N SER A 11 -8.92 46.95 -31.24
CA SER A 11 -10.21 47.44 -31.73
C SER A 11 -10.82 46.86 -33.03
N HIS A 12 -11.92 46.12 -32.84
CA HIS A 12 -13.24 46.26 -33.50
C HIS A 12 -13.91 44.93 -33.87
N TYR A 13 -14.25 44.09 -32.88
CA TYR A 13 -15.35 43.13 -33.01
C TYR A 13 -16.05 42.97 -31.65
N LYS A 14 -17.36 43.26 -31.59
CA LYS A 14 -18.22 42.86 -30.47
C LYS A 14 -18.63 41.41 -30.70
N VAL A 15 -18.17 40.50 -29.85
CA VAL A 15 -18.71 39.15 -29.75
C VAL A 15 -19.73 39.16 -28.61
N THR A 16 -21.01 39.09 -28.95
CA THR A 16 -22.08 38.81 -27.99
C THR A 16 -22.26 37.31 -27.89
N VAL A 17 -21.91 36.75 -26.73
CA VAL A 17 -22.23 35.37 -26.36
C VAL A 17 -23.57 35.40 -25.64
N GLU A 18 -24.62 34.88 -26.27
CA GLU A 18 -25.88 34.56 -25.56
C GLU A 18 -25.65 33.32 -24.69
N PRO A 19 -26.19 33.28 -23.46
CA PRO A 19 -25.96 32.15 -22.57
C PRO A 19 -26.74 30.95 -23.08
N ALA A 20 -26.03 29.94 -23.59
CA ALA A 20 -26.58 28.60 -23.63
C ALA A 20 -26.93 28.23 -22.19
N GLN A 21 -28.20 27.92 -21.95
CA GLN A 21 -28.71 27.50 -20.66
C GLN A 21 -27.75 26.48 -20.05
N SER A 22 -27.10 26.86 -18.96
CA SER A 22 -26.39 25.91 -18.12
C SER A 22 -27.44 24.96 -17.56
N GLN A 23 -27.59 23.80 -18.18
CA GLN A 23 -27.95 22.64 -17.40
C GLN A 23 -26.82 22.48 -16.40
N LEU A 24 -27.02 23.01 -15.19
CA LEU A 24 -26.30 22.55 -14.02
C LEU A 24 -26.38 21.02 -14.09
N LEU A 25 -25.26 20.36 -14.40
CA LEU A 25 -24.99 19.11 -13.71
C LEU A 25 -25.06 19.49 -12.22
N ARG A 26 -26.20 19.23 -11.59
CA ARG A 26 -26.20 19.00 -10.16
C ARG A 26 -25.21 17.87 -9.99
N VAL A 27 -24.00 18.21 -9.55
CA VAL A 27 -23.23 17.32 -8.71
C VAL A 27 -24.24 16.91 -7.64
N LEU A 28 -24.76 15.70 -7.75
CA LEU A 28 -25.47 15.09 -6.66
C LEU A 28 -24.44 15.07 -5.54
N GLU A 29 -24.49 16.05 -4.64
CA GLU A 29 -23.79 15.98 -3.38
C GLU A 29 -24.20 14.65 -2.78
N LEU A 30 -23.26 13.70 -2.76
CA LEU A 30 -23.44 12.50 -1.97
C LEU A 30 -23.77 12.98 -0.56
N PRO A 31 -24.80 12.42 0.11
CA PRO A 31 -25.08 12.79 1.49
C PRO A 31 -23.78 12.70 2.29
N PRO A 32 -23.53 13.63 3.23
CA PRO A 32 -22.30 13.61 4.02
C PRO A 32 -22.13 12.21 4.57
N SER A 33 -20.98 11.59 4.27
CA SER A 33 -20.64 10.28 4.82
C SER A 33 -20.86 10.37 6.33
N PRO A 34 -21.55 9.40 6.95
CA PRO A 34 -21.78 9.43 8.39
C PRO A 34 -20.46 9.67 9.09
N GLN A 35 -20.39 10.68 9.96
CA GLN A 35 -19.14 11.10 10.58
C GLN A 35 -18.61 9.95 11.45
N TRP A 36 -17.49 9.34 11.05
CA TRP A 36 -16.78 8.31 11.81
C TRP A 36 -15.32 8.71 12.00
N SER A 37 -14.67 8.18 13.04
CA SER A 37 -13.24 8.40 13.32
C SER A 37 -12.61 7.10 13.83
N TYR A 38 -11.29 6.96 13.65
CA TYR A 38 -10.51 5.88 14.26
C TYR A 38 -10.42 6.00 15.80
N ASP A 39 -10.70 7.17 16.36
CA ASP A 39 -10.73 7.37 17.83
C ASP A 39 -11.89 6.61 18.50
N ASP A 40 -12.96 6.30 17.75
CA ASP A 40 -14.15 5.62 18.28
C ASP A 40 -14.65 4.53 17.32
N VAL A 41 -13.79 3.53 17.07
CA VAL A 41 -14.14 2.35 16.26
C VAL A 41 -15.38 1.62 16.78
N LYS A 42 -15.65 1.67 18.10
CA LYS A 42 -16.80 0.98 18.71
C LYS A 42 -18.14 1.56 18.25
N SER A 43 -18.19 2.86 17.92
CA SER A 43 -19.42 3.51 17.46
C SER A 43 -19.66 3.39 15.96
N TRP A 44 -18.72 2.84 15.18
CA TRP A 44 -18.91 2.64 13.74
C TRP A 44 -20.20 1.88 13.40
N SER A 45 -20.58 0.90 14.24
CA SER A 45 -21.83 0.15 14.10
C SER A 45 -23.10 1.00 14.10
N LYS A 46 -23.07 2.19 14.74
CA LYS A 46 -24.21 3.12 14.78
C LYS A 46 -24.47 3.76 13.42
N VAL A 47 -23.41 3.95 12.62
CA VAL A 47 -23.48 4.60 11.32
C VAL A 47 -23.38 3.62 10.15
N ALA A 48 -22.74 2.46 10.39
CA ALA A 48 -22.58 1.37 9.46
C ALA A 48 -22.83 0.04 10.20
N PRO A 49 -24.10 -0.40 10.30
CA PRO A 49 -24.46 -1.63 11.02
C PRO A 49 -23.72 -2.88 10.53
N GLN A 50 -23.28 -2.90 9.26
CA GLN A 50 -22.46 -3.96 8.67
C GLN A 50 -21.12 -4.15 9.40
N CYS A 51 -20.61 -3.16 10.15
CA CYS A 51 -19.41 -3.31 10.96
C CYS A 51 -19.56 -4.32 12.12
N LEU A 52 -20.77 -4.79 12.41
CA LEU A 52 -21.07 -5.89 13.35
C LEU A 52 -21.10 -7.28 12.68
N GLY A 53 -20.76 -7.36 11.40
CA GLY A 53 -20.78 -8.62 10.66
C GLY A 53 -19.81 -9.68 11.21
N SER A 54 -19.93 -10.90 10.70
CA SER A 54 -19.17 -12.07 11.19
C SER A 54 -17.85 -12.32 10.45
N LYS A 55 -17.66 -11.66 9.31
CA LYS A 55 -16.51 -11.79 8.40
C LYS A 55 -15.76 -10.46 8.31
N GLN A 56 -15.61 -9.77 9.43
CA GLN A 56 -14.94 -8.48 9.49
C GLN A 56 -13.41 -8.58 9.33
N SER A 57 -12.81 -7.51 8.83
CA SER A 57 -11.36 -7.32 8.66
C SER A 57 -10.89 -6.09 9.45
N PRO A 58 -9.61 -5.99 9.82
CA PRO A 58 -8.51 -6.93 9.54
C PRO A 58 -8.51 -8.15 10.48
N VAL A 59 -7.59 -9.10 10.27
CA VAL A 59 -7.39 -10.29 11.13
C VAL A 59 -5.91 -10.49 11.47
N ASP A 60 -5.64 -11.34 12.48
CA ASP A 60 -4.29 -11.80 12.82
C ASP A 60 -4.01 -13.19 12.21
N PHE A 61 -2.93 -13.31 11.45
CA PHE A 61 -2.53 -14.54 10.79
C PHE A 61 -1.78 -15.49 11.74
N THR A 62 -2.54 -16.13 12.64
CA THR A 62 -2.03 -17.10 13.63
C THR A 62 -2.12 -18.55 13.18
N LYS A 63 -3.06 -18.87 12.29
CA LYS A 63 -3.31 -20.20 11.75
C LYS A 63 -3.61 -20.10 10.27
N VAL A 64 -3.00 -20.99 9.48
CA VAL A 64 -3.16 -20.99 8.02
C VAL A 64 -3.30 -22.40 7.47
N LYS A 65 -3.89 -22.48 6.28
CA LYS A 65 -4.01 -23.67 5.46
C LYS A 65 -3.22 -23.49 4.18
N GLU A 66 -2.31 -24.41 3.90
CA GLU A 66 -1.53 -24.37 2.67
C GLU A 66 -2.44 -24.44 1.43
N PHE A 67 -2.14 -23.62 0.43
CA PHE A 67 -2.75 -23.71 -0.90
C PHE A 67 -1.74 -23.30 -1.97
N THR A 68 -1.92 -23.82 -3.18
CA THR A 68 -1.01 -23.60 -4.31
C THR A 68 -1.79 -23.00 -5.48
N PRO A 69 -1.90 -21.67 -5.58
CA PRO A 69 -2.63 -21.02 -6.66
C PRO A 69 -1.78 -20.91 -7.92
N ALA A 70 -2.43 -20.63 -9.06
CA ALA A 70 -1.74 -20.10 -10.23
C ALA A 70 -1.06 -18.75 -9.89
N PRO A 71 0.05 -18.38 -10.55
CA PRO A 71 0.69 -17.09 -10.33
C PRO A 71 -0.26 -15.91 -10.56
N PHE A 72 0.01 -14.78 -9.90
CA PHE A 72 -0.67 -13.52 -10.22
C PHE A 72 -0.30 -13.05 -11.61
N VAL A 73 -1.26 -12.44 -12.29
CA VAL A 73 -1.05 -11.67 -13.53
C VAL A 73 -1.45 -10.24 -13.22
N PHE A 74 -0.48 -9.33 -13.32
CA PHE A 74 -0.68 -7.89 -13.17
C PHE A 74 -0.58 -7.24 -14.55
N THR A 75 -1.65 -6.59 -14.99
CA THR A 75 -1.76 -5.95 -16.30
C THR A 75 -1.78 -4.43 -16.10
N ASN A 76 -0.99 -3.69 -16.86
CA ASN A 76 -0.90 -2.22 -16.80
C ASN A 76 -0.48 -1.66 -15.42
N TYR A 77 0.37 -2.37 -14.66
CA TYR A 77 0.93 -1.90 -13.37
C TYR A 77 2.21 -1.04 -13.53
N GLY A 78 2.53 -0.59 -14.74
CA GLY A 78 3.67 0.30 -14.98
C GLY A 78 3.40 1.73 -14.47
N LEU A 79 4.00 2.71 -15.14
CA LEU A 79 3.69 4.13 -14.89
C LEU A 79 2.23 4.45 -15.22
N ILE A 80 1.55 5.07 -14.26
CA ILE A 80 0.19 5.59 -14.42
C ILE A 80 0.04 6.93 -13.73
N ASP A 81 -0.75 7.82 -14.32
CA ASP A 81 -1.12 9.10 -13.72
C ASP A 81 -2.08 8.90 -12.55
N THR A 82 -1.72 9.52 -11.43
CA THR A 82 -2.43 9.43 -10.16
C THR A 82 -2.64 10.80 -9.55
N MET A 83 -3.51 10.89 -8.56
CA MET A 83 -3.70 12.09 -7.75
C MET A 83 -3.82 11.70 -6.29
N LEU A 84 -3.01 12.37 -5.48
CA LEU A 84 -2.97 12.16 -4.05
C LEU A 84 -4.05 13.02 -3.39
N GLU A 85 -4.85 12.38 -2.57
CA GLU A 85 -5.91 13.01 -1.81
C GLU A 85 -5.71 12.68 -0.33
N ASN A 86 -5.46 13.69 0.48
CA ASN A 86 -5.72 13.55 1.91
C ASN A 86 -7.23 13.58 2.11
N ASN A 87 -7.85 12.43 2.38
CA ASN A 87 -9.30 12.35 2.54
C ASN A 87 -9.77 12.61 3.98
N GLY A 88 -8.85 12.93 4.91
CA GLY A 88 -9.11 13.11 6.34
C GLY A 88 -8.97 11.82 7.16
N HIS A 89 -8.90 10.67 6.51
CA HIS A 89 -8.76 9.35 7.13
C HIS A 89 -7.48 8.62 6.70
N SER A 90 -6.93 8.96 5.52
CA SER A 90 -5.74 8.37 4.94
C SER A 90 -5.14 9.30 3.90
N LEU A 91 -3.88 9.04 3.51
CA LEU A 91 -3.41 9.38 2.18
C LEU A 91 -4.02 8.40 1.17
N ASN A 92 -4.91 8.90 0.32
CA ASN A 92 -5.54 8.12 -0.73
C ASN A 92 -4.92 8.48 -2.08
N VAL A 93 -4.69 7.50 -2.95
CA VAL A 93 -4.15 7.71 -4.29
C VAL A 93 -5.17 7.23 -5.30
N LYS A 94 -5.81 8.19 -5.96
CA LYS A 94 -6.79 7.94 -7.02
C LYS A 94 -6.07 7.79 -8.34
N LEU A 95 -6.56 6.87 -9.16
CA LEU A 95 -6.06 6.67 -10.51
C LEU A 95 -7.01 7.33 -11.50
N PHE A 96 -6.46 7.90 -12.56
CA PHE A 96 -7.22 8.39 -13.71
C PHE A 96 -6.90 7.54 -14.95
N PRO A 97 -7.19 6.24 -14.93
CA PRO A 97 -6.85 5.39 -16.04
C PRO A 97 -7.69 5.77 -17.27
N ASP A 98 -7.04 5.83 -18.42
CA ASP A 98 -7.75 5.59 -19.68
C ASP A 98 -8.49 4.25 -19.54
N PRO A 99 -9.80 4.17 -19.87
CA PRO A 99 -10.56 2.92 -19.82
C PRO A 99 -9.86 1.74 -20.52
N SER A 100 -9.07 2.01 -21.56
CA SER A 100 -8.29 1.01 -22.30
C SER A 100 -6.98 0.57 -21.62
N ASN A 101 -6.53 1.29 -20.59
CA ASN A 101 -5.25 1.05 -19.90
C ASN A 101 -5.41 0.93 -18.37
N ARG A 102 -6.60 0.53 -17.89
CA ARG A 102 -6.84 0.38 -16.45
C ARG A 102 -5.96 -0.73 -15.86
N PRO A 103 -5.22 -0.49 -14.76
CA PRO A 103 -4.46 -1.54 -14.09
C PRO A 103 -5.40 -2.63 -13.59
N ALA A 104 -5.01 -3.89 -13.77
CA ALA A 104 -5.82 -5.04 -13.40
C ALA A 104 -4.99 -6.19 -12.84
N VAL A 105 -5.59 -6.98 -11.96
CA VAL A 105 -5.00 -8.18 -11.37
C VAL A 105 -5.92 -9.40 -11.57
N SER A 106 -5.33 -10.53 -11.92
CA SER A 106 -5.97 -11.84 -11.95
C SER A 106 -4.99 -12.93 -11.48
N GLY A 107 -5.42 -14.19 -11.43
CA GLY A 107 -4.61 -15.28 -10.88
C GLY A 107 -4.46 -15.19 -9.35
N GLY A 108 -3.46 -15.88 -8.78
CA GLY A 108 -3.24 -15.90 -7.32
C GLY A 108 -4.44 -16.42 -6.51
N GLY A 109 -5.31 -17.21 -7.13
CA GLY A 109 -6.55 -17.73 -6.55
C GLY A 109 -7.76 -16.77 -6.61
N LEU A 110 -7.67 -15.66 -7.36
CA LEU A 110 -8.83 -14.80 -7.63
C LEU A 110 -9.82 -15.49 -8.60
N PRO A 111 -11.13 -15.34 -8.39
CA PRO A 111 -12.16 -15.95 -9.24
C PRO A 111 -12.43 -15.16 -10.54
N GLY A 112 -11.53 -14.27 -10.94
CA GLY A 112 -11.69 -13.42 -12.12
C GLY A 112 -10.63 -12.32 -12.19
N THR A 113 -10.87 -11.36 -13.09
CA THR A 113 -10.05 -10.15 -13.23
C THR A 113 -10.66 -9.02 -12.38
N TYR A 114 -9.80 -8.30 -11.67
CA TYR A 114 -10.17 -7.16 -10.85
C TYR A 114 -9.38 -5.93 -11.26
N LEU A 115 -10.09 -4.82 -11.51
CA LEU A 115 -9.57 -3.56 -11.97
C LEU A 115 -9.22 -2.66 -10.77
N LEU A 116 -8.01 -2.12 -10.72
CA LEU A 116 -7.58 -1.20 -9.66
C LEU A 116 -8.43 0.09 -9.71
N ASP A 117 -8.89 0.51 -8.54
CA ASP A 117 -9.70 1.72 -8.34
C ASP A 117 -8.90 2.81 -7.62
N ALA A 118 -8.30 2.45 -6.50
CA ALA A 118 -7.46 3.33 -5.68
C ALA A 118 -6.49 2.51 -4.82
N PHE A 119 -5.50 3.17 -4.24
CA PHE A 119 -4.76 2.61 -3.11
C PHE A 119 -4.55 3.63 -2.00
N HIS A 120 -4.37 3.16 -0.78
CA HIS A 120 -4.26 4.03 0.41
C HIS A 120 -3.40 3.38 1.49
N PHE A 121 -3.18 4.10 2.59
CA PHE A 121 -2.22 3.76 3.63
C PHE A 121 -2.82 3.79 5.03
N HIS A 122 -2.44 2.82 5.84
CA HIS A 122 -2.66 2.79 7.28
C HIS A 122 -1.29 2.88 7.98
N TRP A 123 -1.20 3.69 9.03
CA TRP A 123 0.03 3.90 9.78
C TRP A 123 -0.24 4.21 11.25
N GLY A 124 0.76 3.96 12.08
CA GLY A 124 0.76 4.36 13.48
C GLY A 124 1.77 5.45 13.77
N THR A 125 1.81 5.84 15.04
CA THR A 125 2.76 6.85 15.52
C THR A 125 4.14 6.28 15.81
N THR A 126 4.29 4.96 15.88
CA THR A 126 5.55 4.27 16.18
C THR A 126 5.94 3.31 15.06
N ARG A 127 7.17 2.78 15.14
CA ARG A 127 7.72 1.87 14.13
C ARG A 127 7.17 0.45 14.23
N ASP A 128 6.74 0.05 15.41
CA ASP A 128 6.27 -1.30 15.74
C ASP A 128 4.75 -1.45 15.69
N LYS A 129 4.03 -0.39 15.29
CA LYS A 129 2.57 -0.39 15.22
C LYS A 129 2.07 0.52 14.10
N GLY A 130 1.13 0.02 13.30
CA GLY A 130 0.50 0.80 12.24
C GLY A 130 -0.18 0.00 11.15
N SER A 131 0.22 -1.26 10.95
CA SER A 131 -0.51 -2.18 10.09
C SER A 131 -1.87 -2.56 10.67
N GLU A 132 -2.83 -2.82 9.80
CA GLU A 132 -4.16 -3.30 10.18
C GLU A 132 -4.10 -4.81 10.47
N HIS A 133 -3.56 -5.58 9.52
CA HIS A 133 -3.31 -7.00 9.70
C HIS A 133 -2.11 -7.24 10.60
N LEU A 134 -2.20 -8.32 11.36
CA LEU A 134 -1.13 -8.78 12.24
C LEU A 134 -0.58 -10.12 11.77
N LEU A 135 0.66 -10.40 12.17
CA LEU A 135 1.30 -11.69 12.00
C LEU A 135 1.71 -12.23 13.37
N HIS A 136 0.96 -13.19 13.89
CA HIS A 136 1.17 -13.77 15.22
C HIS A 136 1.20 -12.68 16.32
N GLY A 137 0.26 -11.74 16.24
CA GLY A 137 0.14 -10.60 17.14
C GLY A 137 1.12 -9.45 16.87
N CYS A 138 2.06 -9.58 15.93
CA CYS A 138 2.99 -8.51 15.57
C CYS A 138 2.39 -7.59 14.50
N SER A 139 2.51 -6.28 14.72
CA SER A 139 2.18 -5.22 13.75
C SER A 139 3.44 -4.77 13.00
N PHE A 140 3.25 -4.15 11.84
CA PHE A 140 4.27 -3.43 11.08
C PHE A 140 4.05 -1.92 11.19
N SER A 141 5.01 -1.11 10.74
CA SER A 141 4.94 0.35 10.82
C SER A 141 3.75 0.95 10.05
N GLY A 142 3.32 0.26 8.99
CA GLY A 142 2.12 0.59 8.23
C GLY A 142 1.68 -0.53 7.31
N GLU A 143 0.59 -0.29 6.59
CA GLU A 143 0.05 -1.20 5.58
C GLU A 143 -0.56 -0.40 4.44
N MET A 144 -0.24 -0.78 3.21
CA MET A 144 -0.78 -0.19 1.99
C MET A 144 -1.82 -1.12 1.38
N HIS A 145 -2.97 -0.59 0.99
CA HIS A 145 -4.07 -1.35 0.41
C HIS A 145 -4.35 -0.91 -1.02
N PHE A 146 -4.19 -1.81 -1.99
CA PHE A 146 -4.69 -1.64 -3.35
C PHE A 146 -6.10 -2.22 -3.46
N VAL A 147 -7.09 -1.36 -3.74
CA VAL A 147 -8.50 -1.73 -3.84
C VAL A 147 -8.87 -1.96 -5.30
N HIS A 148 -9.30 -3.18 -5.61
CA HIS A 148 -9.70 -3.56 -6.95
C HIS A 148 -11.18 -3.95 -6.99
N VAL A 149 -11.84 -3.60 -8.08
CA VAL A 149 -13.24 -3.88 -8.37
C VAL A 149 -13.30 -5.00 -9.40
N LYS A 150 -14.14 -6.01 -9.18
CA LYS A 150 -14.32 -7.09 -10.15
C LYS A 150 -14.76 -6.50 -11.50
N GLU A 151 -14.08 -6.90 -12.57
CA GLU A 151 -14.25 -6.31 -13.91
C GLU A 151 -15.72 -6.29 -14.37
N GLU A 152 -16.48 -7.34 -14.05
CA GLU A 152 -17.91 -7.47 -14.39
C GLU A 152 -18.82 -6.41 -13.75
N TYR A 153 -18.41 -5.79 -12.63
CA TYR A 153 -19.20 -4.76 -11.94
C TYR A 153 -18.79 -3.33 -12.31
N GLY A 154 -17.56 -3.15 -12.81
CA GLY A 154 -17.01 -1.89 -13.32
C GLY A 154 -16.75 -0.78 -12.29
N THR A 155 -17.61 -0.64 -11.28
CA THR A 155 -17.59 0.41 -10.25
C THR A 155 -17.63 -0.16 -8.84
N VAL A 156 -17.04 0.57 -7.88
CA VAL A 156 -17.11 0.21 -6.45
C VAL A 156 -18.56 0.12 -5.97
N GLN A 157 -19.41 1.08 -6.36
CA GLN A 157 -20.80 1.11 -5.91
C GLN A 157 -21.59 -0.14 -6.33
N GLU A 158 -21.34 -0.66 -7.53
CA GLU A 158 -21.95 -1.91 -7.96
C GLU A 158 -21.31 -3.11 -7.26
N ALA A 159 -19.98 -3.17 -7.20
CA ALA A 159 -19.26 -4.25 -6.51
C ALA A 159 -19.65 -4.41 -5.03
N LEU A 160 -20.00 -3.34 -4.32
CA LEU A 160 -20.48 -3.38 -2.93
C LEU A 160 -21.77 -4.21 -2.75
N LYS A 161 -22.48 -4.53 -3.82
CA LYS A 161 -23.71 -5.34 -3.78
C LYS A 161 -23.45 -6.84 -3.92
N HIS A 162 -22.23 -7.24 -4.28
CA HIS A 162 -21.86 -8.62 -4.60
C HIS A 162 -20.79 -9.14 -3.63
N PRO A 163 -20.87 -10.40 -3.17
CA PRO A 163 -19.99 -10.95 -2.13
C PRO A 163 -18.53 -11.13 -2.54
N ASP A 164 -18.24 -11.13 -3.84
CA ASP A 164 -16.89 -11.21 -4.42
C ASP A 164 -16.52 -9.92 -5.20
N GLY A 165 -17.24 -8.83 -4.93
CA GLY A 165 -17.12 -7.60 -5.70
C GLY A 165 -15.77 -6.91 -5.59
N LEU A 166 -15.05 -7.09 -4.47
CA LEU A 166 -13.77 -6.44 -4.24
C LEU A 166 -12.64 -7.46 -4.01
N ALA A 167 -11.47 -7.15 -4.57
CA ALA A 167 -10.21 -7.79 -4.21
C ALA A 167 -9.27 -6.72 -3.66
N VAL A 168 -8.76 -6.92 -2.45
CA VAL A 168 -7.81 -5.97 -1.84
C VAL A 168 -6.46 -6.65 -1.66
N ILE A 169 -5.41 -6.01 -2.17
CA ILE A 169 -4.02 -6.42 -1.95
C ILE A 169 -3.44 -5.54 -0.84
N GLY A 170 -3.14 -6.16 0.29
CA GLY A 170 -2.40 -5.57 1.40
C GLY A 170 -0.89 -5.81 1.28
N VAL A 171 -0.12 -4.76 1.49
CA VAL A 171 1.34 -4.78 1.54
C VAL A 171 1.80 -4.18 2.86
N TRP A 172 2.43 -4.99 3.72
CA TRP A 172 3.03 -4.46 4.95
C TRP A 172 4.20 -3.55 4.63
N LEU A 173 4.33 -2.46 5.39
CA LEU A 173 5.41 -1.50 5.29
C LEU A 173 6.23 -1.52 6.59
N GLU A 174 7.54 -1.71 6.45
CA GLU A 174 8.49 -1.68 7.57
C GLU A 174 9.35 -0.42 7.49
N GLU A 175 9.31 0.40 8.53
CA GLU A 175 10.14 1.60 8.63
C GLU A 175 11.61 1.22 8.87
N SER A 176 12.47 1.59 7.92
CA SER A 176 13.91 1.43 8.00
C SER A 176 14.50 2.15 9.23
N ARG A 177 15.63 1.64 9.76
CA ARG A 177 16.38 2.32 10.84
C ARG A 177 17.18 3.51 10.33
N PHE A 178 17.50 3.54 9.05
CA PHE A 178 18.36 4.53 8.43
C PHE A 178 17.69 5.07 7.17
N GLU A 179 17.99 6.31 6.84
CA GLU A 179 17.66 6.82 5.51
C GLU A 179 18.48 6.04 4.47
N PRO A 180 17.84 5.38 3.50
CA PRO A 180 18.56 4.72 2.43
C PRO A 180 19.37 5.76 1.67
N GLU A 181 20.62 5.44 1.31
CA GLU A 181 21.35 6.23 0.32
C GLU A 181 20.60 6.13 -1.01
N VAL A 182 19.84 7.18 -1.35
CA VAL A 182 19.19 7.26 -2.65
C VAL A 182 20.25 7.68 -3.67
N SER A 183 20.94 6.69 -4.25
CA SER A 183 21.73 6.92 -5.47
C SER A 183 20.83 7.55 -6.53
N SER A 184 21.36 8.41 -7.41
CA SER A 184 20.59 9.07 -8.47
C SER A 184 19.65 8.08 -9.18
N PHE A 185 18.35 8.25 -8.99
CA PHE A 185 17.35 7.40 -9.63
C PHE A 185 17.34 7.67 -11.13
N SER A 186 17.67 6.66 -11.93
CA SER A 186 17.70 6.77 -13.39
C SER A 186 16.37 6.31 -13.98
N GLN A 187 15.99 6.90 -15.13
CA GLN A 187 14.86 6.41 -15.94
C GLN A 187 15.06 4.93 -16.33
N ASP A 188 16.30 4.45 -16.36
CA ASP A 188 16.64 3.05 -16.62
C ASP A 188 16.01 2.11 -15.58
N LEU A 189 16.01 2.47 -14.29
CA LEU A 189 15.41 1.64 -13.23
C LEU A 189 13.89 1.47 -13.40
N ILE A 190 13.19 2.50 -13.88
CA ILE A 190 11.76 2.39 -14.21
C ILE A 190 11.59 1.40 -15.36
N SER A 191 12.31 1.61 -16.47
CA SER A 191 12.17 0.79 -17.68
C SER A 191 12.55 -0.68 -17.48
N GLN A 192 13.56 -0.96 -16.65
CA GLN A 192 13.99 -2.32 -16.32
C GLN A 192 12.96 -3.04 -15.44
N GLY A 193 12.35 -2.32 -14.47
CA GLY A 193 11.25 -2.84 -13.67
C GLY A 193 10.06 -3.23 -14.53
N ASP A 194 9.63 -2.35 -15.44
CA ASP A 194 8.52 -2.63 -16.36
C ASP A 194 8.80 -3.82 -17.27
N CYS A 195 10.06 -4.06 -17.62
CA CYS A 195 10.45 -5.20 -18.44
C CYS A 195 10.39 -6.54 -17.67
N TYR A 196 10.88 -6.56 -16.43
CA TYR A 196 11.00 -7.79 -15.64
C TYR A 196 9.64 -8.44 -15.35
N PHE A 197 8.59 -7.63 -15.25
CA PHE A 197 7.27 -8.08 -14.81
C PHE A 197 6.22 -8.22 -15.93
N ARG A 198 6.65 -8.31 -17.19
CA ARG A 198 5.73 -8.49 -18.33
C ARG A 198 5.01 -9.86 -18.29
N PRO A 199 3.75 -9.96 -18.76
CA PRO A 199 2.98 -11.19 -18.74
C PRO A 199 3.67 -12.34 -19.48
N VAL A 200 3.56 -13.55 -18.93
CA VAL A 200 4.09 -14.80 -19.48
C VAL A 200 3.48 -15.05 -20.86
N GLY A 201 4.31 -14.98 -21.91
CA GLY A 201 3.93 -15.13 -23.32
C GLY A 201 4.96 -14.53 -24.27
N HIS A 202 5.63 -13.47 -23.81
CA HIS A 202 6.97 -13.10 -24.25
C HIS A 202 7.90 -13.48 -23.11
N GLY A 203 8.75 -14.50 -23.27
CA GLY A 203 9.68 -14.92 -22.22
C GLY A 203 10.39 -13.71 -21.58
N THR A 204 10.77 -13.83 -20.30
CA THR A 204 11.64 -12.85 -19.63
C THR A 204 12.66 -12.36 -20.65
N ASN A 205 12.59 -11.08 -21.03
CA ASN A 205 13.53 -10.57 -22.03
C ASN A 205 14.92 -10.89 -21.48
N PRO A 206 15.75 -11.70 -22.16
CA PRO A 206 17.02 -12.15 -21.59
C PRO A 206 18.00 -10.99 -21.31
N ARG A 207 17.64 -9.76 -21.68
CA ARG A 207 18.34 -8.51 -21.33
C ARG A 207 17.81 -7.79 -20.08
N CYS A 208 16.74 -8.26 -19.45
CA CYS A 208 16.16 -7.59 -18.28
C CYS A 208 16.78 -8.13 -17.00
N ASN A 209 17.93 -7.53 -16.68
CA ASN A 209 18.71 -7.79 -15.47
C ASN A 209 18.20 -6.93 -14.31
N TYR A 210 16.97 -7.21 -13.84
CA TYR A 210 16.36 -6.52 -12.71
C TYR A 210 16.45 -7.37 -11.45
N THR A 211 17.15 -6.88 -10.43
CA THR A 211 17.46 -7.63 -9.22
C THR A 211 16.56 -7.21 -8.04
N PRO A 212 16.51 -8.00 -6.95
CA PRO A 212 15.87 -7.57 -5.71
C PRO A 212 16.42 -6.25 -5.16
N GLN A 213 17.71 -5.97 -5.38
CA GLN A 213 18.34 -4.72 -4.96
C GLN A 213 17.82 -3.53 -5.79
N ASP A 214 17.72 -3.68 -7.12
CA ASP A 214 17.15 -2.65 -8.00
C ASP A 214 15.69 -2.36 -7.64
N HIS A 215 14.94 -3.41 -7.29
CA HIS A 215 13.57 -3.29 -6.79
C HIS A 215 13.49 -2.51 -5.49
N GLN A 216 14.37 -2.81 -4.53
CA GLN A 216 14.43 -2.07 -3.27
C GLN A 216 14.79 -0.60 -3.49
N THR A 217 15.76 -0.30 -4.37
CA THR A 217 16.13 1.08 -4.73
C THR A 217 14.96 1.83 -5.37
N ALA A 218 14.26 1.20 -6.32
CA ALA A 218 13.09 1.80 -6.96
C ALA A 218 11.93 2.01 -5.98
N THR A 219 11.68 1.04 -5.10
CA THR A 219 10.68 1.15 -4.03
C THR A 219 10.95 2.38 -3.17
N GLN A 220 12.19 2.54 -2.67
CA GLN A 220 12.57 3.69 -1.84
C GLN A 220 12.40 5.03 -2.56
N HIS A 221 12.74 5.07 -3.86
CA HIS A 221 12.51 6.26 -4.66
C HIS A 221 11.02 6.62 -4.72
N TRP A 222 10.13 5.67 -5.02
CA TRP A 222 8.69 5.96 -5.13
C TRP A 222 8.06 6.37 -3.80
N PHE A 223 8.46 5.78 -2.68
CA PHE A 223 7.99 6.21 -1.36
C PHE A 223 8.52 7.61 -0.99
N THR A 224 9.78 7.91 -1.32
CA THR A 224 10.32 9.27 -1.16
C THR A 224 9.61 10.29 -2.06
N TYR A 225 9.25 9.89 -3.28
CA TYR A 225 8.47 10.70 -4.20
C TYR A 225 7.08 10.98 -3.61
N LEU A 226 6.34 9.93 -3.21
CA LEU A 226 5.04 10.04 -2.54
C LEU A 226 5.09 10.96 -1.31
N ALA A 227 6.13 10.85 -0.49
CA ALA A 227 6.34 11.71 0.68
C ALA A 227 6.37 13.19 0.30
N ARG A 228 7.14 13.56 -0.74
CA ARG A 228 7.21 14.95 -1.25
C ARG A 228 5.86 15.41 -1.79
N MET A 229 5.14 14.51 -2.46
CA MET A 229 3.85 14.81 -3.05
C MET A 229 2.77 15.15 -2.02
N THR A 230 2.90 14.68 -0.77
CA THR A 230 1.95 15.04 0.33
C THR A 230 1.88 16.55 0.62
N THR A 231 2.87 17.31 0.16
CA THR A 231 2.95 18.77 0.35
C THR A 231 2.40 19.59 -0.81
N LEU A 232 2.04 18.93 -1.91
CA LEU A 232 1.47 19.59 -3.08
C LEU A 232 -0.05 19.74 -2.97
N PRO A 233 -0.67 20.59 -3.79
CA PRO A 233 -2.13 20.68 -3.89
C PRO A 233 -2.78 19.32 -4.22
N ASP A 234 -3.96 19.07 -3.64
CA ASP A 234 -4.68 17.79 -3.72
C ASP A 234 -5.14 17.44 -5.16
N ASP A 235 -5.09 18.37 -6.11
CA ASP A 235 -5.43 18.19 -7.53
C ASP A 235 -4.19 17.95 -8.42
N THR A 236 -3.00 17.84 -7.82
CA THR A 236 -1.77 17.61 -8.58
C THR A 236 -1.73 16.19 -9.13
N VAL A 237 -1.70 16.07 -10.46
CA VAL A 237 -1.53 14.78 -11.15
C VAL A 237 -0.05 14.40 -11.20
N THR A 238 0.26 13.18 -10.76
CA THR A 238 1.61 12.63 -10.81
C THR A 238 1.68 11.17 -11.21
N PRO A 239 2.70 10.80 -12.01
CA PRO A 239 2.90 9.43 -12.41
C PRO A 239 3.53 8.60 -11.29
N ILE A 240 3.03 7.38 -11.10
CA ILE A 240 3.58 6.39 -10.16
C ILE A 240 3.71 5.05 -10.88
N ASN A 241 4.82 4.34 -10.66
CA ASN A 241 4.95 2.95 -11.10
C ASN A 241 4.37 2.00 -10.04
N LEU A 242 3.18 1.45 -10.29
CA LEU A 242 2.49 0.61 -9.30
C LEU A 242 3.23 -0.70 -9.03
N ARG A 243 3.93 -1.24 -10.02
CA ARG A 243 4.63 -2.51 -9.91
C ARG A 243 5.78 -2.43 -8.91
N GLN A 244 6.46 -1.29 -8.87
CA GLN A 244 7.55 -1.02 -7.93
C GLN A 244 7.05 -0.67 -6.51
N LEU A 245 5.73 -0.64 -6.30
CA LEU A 245 5.08 -0.58 -4.99
C LEU A 245 4.55 -1.96 -4.53
N LEU A 246 4.78 -3.03 -5.30
CA LEU A 246 4.50 -4.41 -4.88
C LEU A 246 5.80 -5.09 -4.44
N PRO A 247 5.75 -6.18 -3.64
CA PRO A 247 6.93 -6.99 -3.37
C PRO A 247 7.55 -7.57 -4.64
N PHE A 248 8.88 -7.70 -4.66
CA PHE A 248 9.62 -8.28 -5.79
C PHE A 248 9.09 -9.66 -6.18
N ASP A 249 8.81 -10.50 -5.18
CA ASP A 249 8.21 -11.82 -5.34
C ASP A 249 6.81 -11.84 -4.68
N PRO A 250 5.73 -11.72 -5.48
CA PRO A 250 4.36 -11.75 -4.99
C PRO A 250 3.81 -13.18 -4.83
N SER A 251 4.64 -14.23 -4.89
CA SER A 251 4.16 -15.62 -4.82
C SER A 251 3.83 -16.11 -3.40
N ILE A 252 4.31 -15.40 -2.37
CA ILE A 252 4.13 -15.75 -0.95
C ILE A 252 3.14 -14.79 -0.28
N PHE A 253 1.94 -15.28 0.06
CA PHE A 253 0.85 -14.43 0.56
C PHE A 253 -0.21 -15.20 1.35
N TYR A 254 -0.96 -14.45 2.15
CA TYR A 254 -2.18 -14.88 2.84
C TYR A 254 -3.42 -14.51 2.01
N ARG A 255 -4.43 -15.38 2.02
CA ARG A 255 -5.71 -15.20 1.31
C ARG A 255 -6.88 -15.53 2.23
N TYR A 256 -7.87 -14.65 2.32
CA TYR A 256 -9.11 -14.94 3.05
C TYR A 256 -10.27 -14.04 2.57
N ASN A 257 -11.50 -14.43 2.89
CA ASN A 257 -12.69 -13.59 2.65
C ASN A 257 -12.98 -12.73 3.87
N GLY A 258 -13.13 -11.43 3.68
CA GLY A 258 -13.30 -10.46 4.74
C GLY A 258 -14.15 -9.28 4.35
N SER A 259 -13.87 -8.14 4.99
CA SER A 259 -14.61 -6.90 4.78
C SER A 259 -13.69 -5.74 4.41
N LEU A 260 -14.29 -4.60 4.06
CA LEU A 260 -13.61 -3.32 4.19
C LEU A 260 -13.24 -3.08 5.66
N THR A 261 -12.11 -2.40 5.91
CA THR A 261 -11.61 -2.08 7.25
C THR A 261 -12.05 -0.71 7.76
N THR A 262 -12.84 0.01 6.96
CA THR A 262 -13.51 1.26 7.32
C THR A 262 -15.00 1.16 6.97
N PRO A 263 -15.88 1.98 7.58
CA PRO A 263 -17.28 2.06 7.18
C PRO A 263 -17.44 2.25 5.66
N PRO A 264 -18.32 1.45 5.00
CA PRO A 264 -19.41 0.68 5.57
C PRO A 264 -19.07 -0.71 6.11
N CYS A 265 -17.81 -1.15 6.13
CA CYS A 265 -17.38 -2.47 6.59
C CYS A 265 -18.03 -3.66 5.84
N THR A 266 -18.35 -3.47 4.56
CA THR A 266 -19.03 -4.48 3.73
C THR A 266 -18.21 -5.76 3.60
N GLU A 267 -18.85 -6.91 3.82
CA GLU A 267 -18.25 -8.25 3.84
C GLU A 267 -18.17 -8.88 2.44
N ASN A 268 -17.47 -8.20 1.54
CA ASN A 268 -17.34 -8.62 0.14
C ASN A 268 -15.91 -8.52 -0.41
N VAL A 269 -14.91 -8.57 0.48
CA VAL A 269 -13.52 -8.36 0.12
C VAL A 269 -12.77 -9.69 0.12
N MET A 270 -12.20 -10.05 -1.03
CA MET A 270 -11.20 -11.10 -1.12
C MET A 270 -9.81 -10.52 -0.84
N TRP A 271 -9.33 -10.70 0.38
CA TRP A 271 -8.04 -10.19 0.83
C TRP A 271 -6.87 -11.02 0.33
N THR A 272 -5.83 -10.35 -0.14
CA THR A 272 -4.49 -10.89 -0.40
C THR A 272 -3.50 -10.07 0.42
N VAL A 273 -2.78 -10.64 1.38
CA VAL A 273 -1.73 -9.91 2.11
C VAL A 273 -0.39 -10.54 1.83
N PHE A 274 0.52 -9.80 1.18
CA PHE A 274 1.84 -10.34 0.87
C PHE A 274 2.68 -10.54 2.13
N ARG A 275 3.40 -11.66 2.19
CA ARG A 275 4.17 -12.04 3.37
C ARG A 275 5.39 -11.17 3.62
N ARG A 276 6.04 -10.73 2.54
CA ARG A 276 7.27 -9.92 2.58
C ARG A 276 6.89 -8.43 2.65
N PRO A 277 7.25 -7.71 3.73
CA PRO A 277 7.03 -6.28 3.80
C PRO A 277 7.92 -5.53 2.82
N LEU A 278 7.53 -4.32 2.45
CA LEU A 278 8.41 -3.36 1.81
C LEU A 278 9.14 -2.55 2.88
N LEU A 279 10.47 -2.51 2.79
CA LEU A 279 11.28 -1.62 3.62
C LEU A 279 11.16 -0.20 3.06
N VAL A 280 10.80 0.76 3.90
CA VAL A 280 10.48 2.15 3.53
C VAL A 280 11.23 3.14 4.42
N SER A 281 11.62 4.29 3.88
CA SER A 281 12.40 5.31 4.60
C SER A 281 11.64 5.95 5.76
N PRO A 282 12.33 6.35 6.84
CA PRO A 282 11.75 7.17 7.91
C PRO A 282 11.12 8.46 7.39
N PHE A 283 11.70 9.09 6.36
CA PHE A 283 11.14 10.30 5.73
C PHE A 283 9.69 10.12 5.27
N PHE A 284 9.36 9.01 4.61
CA PHE A 284 7.98 8.76 4.19
C PHE A 284 7.01 8.64 5.37
N PHE A 285 7.38 7.89 6.41
CA PHE A 285 6.56 7.77 7.61
C PHE A 285 6.42 9.09 8.36
N SER A 286 7.47 9.90 8.40
CA SER A 286 7.43 11.26 8.97
C SER A 286 6.45 12.15 8.21
N SER A 287 6.43 12.08 6.88
CA SER A 287 5.44 12.80 6.06
C SER A 287 4.02 12.32 6.34
N LEU A 288 3.78 11.01 6.45
CA LEU A 288 2.45 10.47 6.79
C LEU A 288 1.97 10.93 8.17
N ARG A 289 2.84 10.87 9.19
CA ARG A 289 2.52 11.29 10.58
C ARG A 289 2.29 12.80 10.72
N GLN A 290 2.63 13.59 9.70
CA GLN A 290 2.39 15.03 9.62
C GLN A 290 1.24 15.40 8.67
N LEU A 291 0.51 14.43 8.11
CA LEU A 291 -0.66 14.71 7.30
C LEU A 291 -1.77 15.36 8.15
N PRO A 292 -2.27 16.55 7.80
CA PRO A 292 -3.30 17.22 8.58
C PRO A 292 -4.62 16.44 8.62
N ALA A 293 -5.31 16.43 9.75
CA ALA A 293 -6.71 16.00 9.78
C ALA A 293 -7.59 17.10 9.14
N LYS A 294 -8.58 16.73 8.32
CA LYS A 294 -9.43 17.69 7.55
C LYS A 294 -10.18 18.72 8.39
N ASN A 295 -10.29 18.55 9.71
CA ASN A 295 -10.95 19.49 10.61
C ASN A 295 -10.06 20.68 11.04
N HIS A 296 -8.79 20.72 10.62
CA HIS A 296 -7.91 21.86 10.84
C HIS A 296 -7.65 22.59 9.53
N ASN A 297 -8.03 23.87 9.47
CA ASN A 297 -7.71 24.76 8.35
C ASN A 297 -6.22 24.63 8.00
N LYS A 298 -5.90 24.46 6.69
CA LYS A 298 -4.52 24.43 6.16
C LYS A 298 -3.71 25.72 6.47
N GLU A 299 -4.26 26.67 7.22
CA GLU A 299 -3.59 27.90 7.63
C GLU A 299 -2.70 27.64 8.85
N LYS A 300 -1.37 27.69 8.62
CA LYS A 300 -0.27 27.68 9.61
C LYS A 300 0.16 26.32 10.17
N LEU A 301 0.41 25.34 9.31
CA LEU A 301 1.40 24.32 9.62
C LEU A 301 2.73 24.69 8.97
N GLY A 302 3.76 24.93 9.77
CA GLY A 302 5.10 25.27 9.28
C GLY A 302 5.63 24.19 8.34
N HIS A 303 6.17 24.62 7.20
CA HIS A 303 6.80 23.72 6.23
C HIS A 303 8.03 23.05 6.86
N PRO A 304 8.29 21.76 6.59
CA PRO A 304 9.57 21.16 6.91
C PRO A 304 10.66 21.88 6.12
N THR A 305 11.63 22.48 6.81
CA THR A 305 12.81 23.04 6.15
C THR A 305 13.63 21.91 5.57
N ASN A 306 13.78 21.92 4.24
CA ASN A 306 14.73 21.09 3.49
C ASN A 306 16.15 21.41 3.97
N THR A 307 16.63 20.75 5.01
CA THR A 307 18.05 20.83 5.39
C THR A 307 18.60 19.42 5.45
N ILE A 308 19.28 19.04 4.37
CA ILE A 308 20.11 17.84 4.30
C ILE A 308 21.18 18.02 5.39
N GLY A 309 21.02 17.35 6.53
CA GLY A 309 21.94 17.42 7.67
C GLY A 309 21.33 17.78 9.02
N ALA A 310 20.02 18.04 9.13
CA ALA A 310 19.38 18.11 10.43
C ALA A 310 19.24 16.70 11.01
N GLU A 311 19.74 16.47 12.24
CA GLU A 311 19.32 15.35 13.07
C GLU A 311 17.79 15.27 12.99
N TYR A 312 17.25 14.15 12.50
CA TYR A 312 15.83 13.87 12.61
C TYR A 312 15.54 13.76 14.11
N HIS A 313 15.21 14.88 14.74
CA HIS A 313 14.55 14.89 16.02
C HIS A 313 13.27 14.11 15.81
N MET A 314 13.27 12.87 16.29
CA MET A 314 12.07 12.11 16.57
C MET A 314 11.10 13.10 17.20
N VAL A 315 9.99 13.41 16.54
CA VAL A 315 8.94 14.21 17.16
C VAL A 315 8.53 13.43 18.39
N ASP A 316 8.90 13.93 19.57
CA ASP A 316 8.69 13.20 20.82
C ASP A 316 7.19 12.89 20.92
N TYR A 317 6.88 11.69 21.41
CA TYR A 317 5.51 11.23 21.62
C TYR A 317 4.67 12.26 22.43
N GLU A 318 5.33 13.05 23.28
CA GLU A 318 4.70 14.13 24.04
C GLU A 318 4.22 15.31 23.17
N ASP A 319 4.92 15.67 22.09
CA ASP A 319 4.48 16.74 21.16
C ASP A 319 3.22 16.33 20.38
N HIS A 320 3.08 15.03 20.07
CA HIS A 320 1.86 14.50 19.44
C HIS A 320 0.66 14.52 20.39
N LEU A 321 0.86 14.19 21.68
CA LEU A 321 -0.20 14.22 22.70
C LEU A 321 -0.71 15.65 22.98
N LEU A 322 0.17 16.66 22.87
CA LEU A 322 -0.18 18.07 23.05
C LEU A 322 -0.86 18.69 21.81
N SER A 323 -0.79 18.05 20.64
CA SER A 323 -1.18 18.64 19.35
C SER A 323 -2.69 18.64 19.03
N GLY A 324 -3.54 18.04 19.86
CA GLY A 324 -5.01 18.15 19.74
C GLY A 324 -5.58 17.80 18.36
N HIS A 325 -5.45 16.55 17.91
CA HIS A 325 -6.00 16.02 16.64
C HIS A 325 -5.57 16.74 15.35
N LYS A 326 -4.51 17.54 15.40
CA LYS A 326 -3.98 18.29 14.24
C LYS A 326 -3.58 17.41 13.05
N TYR A 327 -3.13 16.18 13.33
CA TYR A 327 -2.63 15.23 12.34
C TYR A 327 -3.43 13.93 12.36
N ILE A 328 -3.47 13.24 11.22
CA ILE A 328 -3.99 11.88 11.12
C ILE A 328 -3.01 10.94 11.84
N THR A 329 -3.47 10.28 12.89
CA THR A 329 -2.69 9.33 13.67
C THR A 329 -3.47 8.04 13.90
N ASN A 330 -2.74 6.92 14.00
CA ASN A 330 -3.30 5.60 14.28
C ASN A 330 -4.54 5.27 13.45
N ASN A 331 -4.47 5.51 12.14
CA ASN A 331 -5.60 5.39 11.24
C ASN A 331 -5.84 3.93 10.83
N PHE A 332 -5.75 2.98 11.75
CA PHE A 332 -5.95 1.55 11.54
C PHE A 332 -7.03 1.01 12.49
N ARG A 333 -7.82 0.08 11.99
CA ARG A 333 -8.81 -0.68 12.75
C ARG A 333 -8.13 -1.83 13.51
N PRO A 334 -8.49 -2.08 14.77
CA PRO A 334 -8.04 -3.29 15.49
C PRO A 334 -8.46 -4.58 14.77
N VAL A 335 -7.71 -5.67 15.00
CA VAL A 335 -8.06 -6.99 14.48
C VAL A 335 -9.42 -7.46 14.95
N GLN A 336 -10.14 -8.12 14.04
CA GLN A 336 -11.46 -8.67 14.22
C GLN A 336 -11.38 -10.19 14.37
N PRO A 337 -12.36 -10.83 15.03
CA PRO A 337 -12.37 -12.28 15.16
C PRO A 337 -12.34 -12.98 13.79
N LEU A 338 -11.48 -13.98 13.64
CA LEU A 338 -11.46 -14.79 12.42
C LEU A 338 -12.78 -15.57 12.23
N GLY A 339 -13.40 -15.99 13.33
CA GLY A 339 -14.62 -16.82 13.30
C GLY A 339 -14.35 -18.18 12.67
N ASP A 340 -15.30 -18.67 11.87
CA ASP A 340 -15.19 -19.95 11.16
C ASP A 340 -14.44 -19.85 9.83
N ARG A 341 -13.87 -18.68 9.50
CA ARG A 341 -13.14 -18.48 8.24
C ARG A 341 -11.78 -19.18 8.29
N GLU A 342 -11.35 -19.66 7.13
CA GLU A 342 -9.99 -20.16 6.93
C GLU A 342 -9.12 -19.06 6.30
N VAL A 343 -7.86 -18.97 6.75
CA VAL A 343 -6.81 -18.21 6.05
C VAL A 343 -5.99 -19.19 5.24
N LEU A 344 -5.94 -18.99 3.93
CA LEU A 344 -5.08 -19.76 3.05
C LEU A 344 -3.70 -19.10 2.97
N PHE A 345 -2.62 -19.89 2.88
CA PHE A 345 -1.25 -19.39 2.72
C PHE A 345 -0.53 -20.07 1.55
N SER A 346 -0.01 -19.25 0.64
CA SER A 346 0.81 -19.68 -0.50
C SER A 346 2.28 -19.59 -0.11
N TYR A 347 3.03 -20.68 -0.26
CA TYR A 347 4.47 -20.73 0.00
C TYR A 347 5.32 -20.32 -1.22
N GLY A 348 4.69 -19.88 -2.32
CA GLY A 348 5.34 -19.68 -3.61
C GLY A 348 5.54 -20.99 -4.38
N GLN A 349 5.97 -20.90 -5.64
CA GLN A 349 6.31 -22.11 -6.38
C GLN A 349 7.61 -22.70 -5.81
N LYS A 350 7.56 -23.95 -5.31
CA LYS A 350 8.77 -24.74 -5.08
C LYS A 350 9.45 -24.87 -6.45
N GLU A 351 10.65 -24.33 -6.63
CA GLU A 351 11.46 -24.62 -7.81
C GLU A 351 11.56 -26.15 -7.92
N GLY A 352 10.83 -26.73 -8.87
CA GLY A 352 10.89 -28.14 -9.14
C GLY A 352 12.31 -28.47 -9.59
N ASN A 353 12.92 -29.46 -8.93
CA ASN A 353 14.07 -30.20 -9.42
C ASN A 353 13.93 -30.50 -10.93
N LYS A 354 14.48 -29.65 -11.79
CA LYS A 354 14.92 -30.04 -13.12
C LYS A 354 16.34 -30.57 -13.00
N ILE A 355 16.48 -31.72 -12.35
CA ILE A 355 17.67 -32.55 -12.54
C ILE A 355 17.48 -33.15 -13.94
N ASN A 356 18.03 -32.47 -14.94
CA ASN A 356 18.32 -33.11 -16.22
C ASN A 356 19.28 -34.26 -15.91
N SER A 357 18.78 -35.48 -16.01
CA SER A 357 19.57 -36.69 -16.02
C SER A 357 20.52 -36.68 -17.22
N GLN A 358 21.77 -36.29 -17.00
CA GLN A 358 22.93 -36.65 -17.80
C GLN A 358 24.05 -37.07 -16.82
N PRO A 359 24.71 -38.21 -17.02
CA PRO A 359 25.60 -38.79 -16.03
C PRO A 359 27.01 -38.20 -16.12
N GLY A 360 27.51 -37.62 -15.03
CA GLY A 360 28.93 -37.35 -14.86
C GLY A 360 29.23 -36.08 -14.08
N GLY A 361 30.00 -36.23 -12.99
CA GLY A 361 30.71 -35.14 -12.32
C GLY A 361 30.06 -34.69 -11.01
N GLY A 362 30.69 -35.06 -9.89
CA GLY A 362 30.25 -34.69 -8.55
C GLY A 362 30.21 -33.17 -8.33
N GLY A 363 29.12 -32.72 -7.73
CA GLY A 363 28.96 -31.37 -7.19
C GLY A 363 28.10 -31.47 -5.94
N LEU A 364 28.62 -30.97 -4.82
CA LEU A 364 28.01 -31.00 -3.49
C LEU A 364 26.57 -30.48 -3.54
N GLY A 365 25.61 -31.36 -3.25
CA GLY A 365 24.22 -30.98 -3.05
C GLY A 365 24.09 -30.09 -1.84
N VAL A 366 23.65 -28.84 -2.03
CA VAL A 366 23.29 -27.93 -0.95
C VAL A 366 22.05 -28.50 -0.27
N ARG A 367 22.21 -28.96 0.98
CA ARG A 367 21.10 -29.35 1.85
C ARG A 367 20.48 -28.11 2.48
N TRP A 368 19.16 -28.12 2.57
CA TRP A 368 18.32 -27.01 3.02
C TRP A 368 18.63 -26.56 4.46
N ALA A 369 18.59 -25.24 4.68
CA ALA A 369 18.60 -24.66 6.02
C ALA A 369 17.18 -24.65 6.59
N GLN A 370 17.03 -25.05 7.85
CA GLN A 370 15.80 -24.86 8.62
C GLN A 370 15.95 -23.55 9.41
N GLU A 371 15.10 -22.56 9.16
CA GLU A 371 15.08 -21.32 9.94
C GLU A 371 14.27 -21.51 11.22
N ILE A 372 14.92 -21.30 12.37
CA ILE A 372 14.28 -21.28 13.67
C ILE A 372 14.35 -19.84 14.20
N SER A 373 13.18 -19.22 14.40
CA SER A 373 13.06 -17.89 15.01
C SER A 373 12.88 -18.02 16.52
N PHE A 374 13.69 -17.30 17.30
CA PHE A 374 13.50 -17.18 18.76
C PHE A 374 13.19 -15.73 19.13
N VAL A 375 12.39 -15.56 20.19
CA VAL A 375 12.18 -14.27 20.86
C VAL A 375 13.04 -14.28 22.12
N MET A 376 14.10 -13.47 22.14
CA MET A 376 14.92 -13.28 23.35
C MET A 376 14.42 -12.07 24.13
N LYS A 377 14.23 -12.26 25.45
CA LYS A 377 14.02 -11.18 26.39
C LYS A 377 15.37 -10.77 26.97
N LEU A 378 15.80 -9.55 26.71
CA LEU A 378 17.02 -8.98 27.26
C LEU A 378 16.64 -8.08 28.44
N THR A 379 17.22 -8.36 29.60
CA THR A 379 17.16 -7.51 30.79
C THR A 379 18.48 -6.78 30.93
N ASP A 380 18.44 -5.45 30.90
CA ASP A 380 19.60 -4.61 31.18
C ASP A 380 19.84 -4.54 32.69
N SER A 381 21.02 -4.94 33.15
CA SER A 381 21.37 -4.96 34.57
C SER A 381 21.78 -3.58 35.13
N ARG A 382 21.81 -2.54 34.28
CA ARG A 382 22.19 -1.16 34.67
C ARG A 382 21.01 -0.20 34.74
N SER A 383 19.87 -0.54 34.15
CA SER A 383 18.60 0.13 34.39
C SER A 383 17.85 -0.63 35.47
N GLY A 384 17.29 0.10 36.45
CA GLY A 384 16.51 -0.49 37.54
C GLY A 384 15.36 -1.38 37.02
N PRO A 385 14.69 -2.13 37.92
CA PRO A 385 13.77 -3.20 37.54
C PRO A 385 12.63 -2.65 36.68
N GLY A 386 12.65 -2.90 35.37
CA GLY A 386 11.52 -2.51 34.52
C GLY A 386 11.70 -2.57 33.00
N ILE A 387 12.91 -2.50 32.45
CA ILE A 387 13.06 -2.44 30.99
C ILE A 387 13.41 -3.82 30.42
N VAL A 388 12.41 -4.45 29.79
CA VAL A 388 12.56 -5.71 29.06
C VAL A 388 12.49 -5.40 27.56
N TYR A 389 13.58 -5.62 26.84
CA TYR A 389 13.59 -5.52 25.37
C TYR A 389 13.31 -6.89 24.76
N SER A 390 12.38 -6.98 23.80
CA SER A 390 12.22 -8.17 22.96
C SER A 390 12.95 -7.97 21.64
N GLN A 391 13.93 -8.82 21.35
CA GLN A 391 14.58 -8.87 20.04
C GLN A 391 14.34 -10.21 19.37
N ARG A 392 14.16 -10.17 18.05
CA ARG A 392 14.00 -11.34 17.21
C ARG A 392 15.37 -11.72 16.64
N LEU A 393 15.81 -12.94 16.93
CA LEU A 393 17.02 -13.52 16.34
C LEU A 393 16.59 -14.62 15.37
N THR A 394 16.99 -14.49 14.11
CA THR A 394 16.80 -15.54 13.10
C THR A 394 18.15 -16.17 12.83
N ILE A 395 18.27 -17.49 13.11
CA ILE A 395 19.48 -18.26 12.83
C ILE A 395 19.15 -19.24 11.70
N ALA A 396 19.95 -19.19 10.63
CA ALA A 396 19.94 -20.21 9.59
C ALA A 396 20.90 -21.33 9.98
N VAL A 397 20.39 -22.54 10.23
CA VAL A 397 21.22 -23.73 10.51
C VAL A 397 21.38 -24.52 9.21
N PHE A 398 22.62 -24.65 8.75
CA PHE A 398 22.99 -25.45 7.58
C PHE A 398 23.39 -26.88 8.02
N TRP A 399 22.92 -27.92 7.34
CA TRP A 399 23.27 -29.33 7.61
C TRP A 399 24.22 -29.91 6.57
#